data_AF-A0A836NZL6-F1
#
_entry.id   AF-A0A836NZL6-F1
#
_cell.length_a   1.000
_cell.length_b   1.000
_cell.length_c   1.000
_cell.angle_alpha   90.00
_cell.angle_beta   90.00
_cell.angle_gamma   90.00
#
_symmetry.space_group_name_H-M   'P 1'
#
loop_
_entity.id
_entity.type
_entity.pdbx_description
1 polymer ?
#
loop_
_entity_poly.entity_id
_entity_poly.type
_entity_poly.pdbx_seq_one_letter_code
_entity_poly.pdbx_strand_id
1 'polypeptide(L)'
;LRAAYNRQGKALRSIVSNIDWQDLYWSPRSQLDFTATYAVSKQLSLIGQVSNITHSRITSVTGPGQDLLKDSYSVPTTYWVGLRFTPTL
;
A
#
# COMPACT_ATOMS: atom_id res chain seq x y z
N LEU A 1 -13.63 10.79 9.50
CA LEU A 1 -12.88 9.51 9.40
C LEU A 1 -12.92 9.04 7.95
N ARG A 2 -11.86 8.42 7.44
CA ARG A 2 -11.79 7.88 6.08
C ARG A 2 -11.11 6.51 6.12
N ALA A 3 -11.68 5.54 5.41
CA ALA A 3 -11.04 4.28 5.09
C ALA A 3 -10.85 4.20 3.57
N ALA A 4 -9.73 3.63 3.13
CA ALA A 4 -9.42 3.40 1.73
C ALA A 4 -9.03 1.93 1.53
N TYR A 5 -9.78 1.22 0.69
CA TYR A 5 -9.44 -0.13 0.26
C TYR A 5 -8.78 -0.05 -1.12
N ASN A 6 -7.50 -0.37 -1.18
CA ASN A 6 -6.72 -0.33 -2.41
C ASN A 6 -6.51 -1.75 -2.91
N ARG A 7 -7.02 -2.06 -4.10
CA ARG A 7 -6.88 -3.38 -4.74
C ARG A 7 -6.09 -3.24 -6.02
N GLN A 8 -5.08 -4.08 -6.17
CA GLN A 8 -4.23 -4.19 -7.36
C GLN A 8 -4.33 -5.62 -7.87
N GLY A 9 -4.63 -5.76 -9.16
CA GLY A 9 -4.63 -7.04 -9.85
C GLY A 9 -3.21 -7.53 -10.13
N LYS A 10 -3.13 -8.68 -10.78
CA LYS A 10 -1.87 -9.17 -11.35
C LYS A 10 -1.40 -8.22 -12.45
N ALA A 11 -0.10 -7.94 -12.50
CA ALA A 11 0.47 -7.07 -13.53
C ALA A 11 1.86 -7.54 -13.95
N LEU A 12 2.22 -7.35 -15.22
CA LEU A 12 3.57 -7.59 -15.71
C LEU A 12 4.54 -6.58 -15.07
N ARG A 13 5.62 -7.09 -14.49
CA ARG A 13 6.68 -6.31 -13.82
C ARG A 13 7.90 -6.14 -14.71
N SER A 14 8.33 -7.21 -15.39
CA SER A 14 9.52 -7.20 -16.25
C SER A 14 9.46 -8.35 -17.25
N ILE A 15 9.99 -8.13 -18.46
CA ILE A 15 10.13 -9.14 -19.51
C ILE A 15 11.59 -9.60 -19.58
N VAL A 16 11.82 -10.89 -19.75
CA VAL A 16 13.13 -11.48 -20.04
C VAL A 16 13.14 -11.91 -21.51
N SER A 17 13.80 -11.12 -22.36
CA SER A 17 13.64 -11.20 -23.83
C SER A 17 14.08 -12.51 -24.48
N ASN A 18 14.88 -13.33 -23.80
CA ASN A 18 15.43 -14.57 -24.34
C ASN A 18 14.84 -15.83 -23.67
N ILE A 19 14.06 -15.69 -22.60
CA ILE A 19 13.49 -16.80 -21.83
C ILE A 19 12.13 -16.35 -21.26
N ASP A 20 11.06 -16.69 -21.98
CA ASP A 20 9.67 -16.28 -21.68
C ASP A 20 9.19 -16.64 -20.27
N TRP A 21 9.55 -17.81 -19.76
CA TRP A 21 9.11 -18.26 -18.44
C TRP A 21 9.77 -17.49 -17.29
N GLN A 22 10.80 -16.67 -17.56
CA GLN A 22 11.45 -15.83 -16.54
C GLN A 22 10.82 -14.44 -16.41
N ASP A 23 9.78 -14.15 -17.20
CA ASP A 23 8.98 -12.94 -17.02
C ASP A 23 8.48 -12.84 -15.58
N LEU A 24 8.50 -11.61 -15.06
CA LEU A 24 8.12 -11.31 -13.69
C LEU A 24 6.77 -10.63 -13.65
N TYR A 25 5.93 -11.06 -12.72
CA TYR A 25 4.59 -10.53 -12.51
C TYR A 25 4.42 -10.14 -11.06
N TRP A 26 3.80 -9.00 -10.79
CA TRP A 26 3.29 -8.69 -9.46
C TRP A 26 2.08 -9.59 -9.17
N SER A 27 2.10 -10.23 -8.01
CA SER A 27 0.94 -10.98 -7.50
C SER A 27 -0.16 -10.01 -7.05
N PRO A 28 -1.45 -10.35 -7.20
CA PRO A 28 -2.55 -9.53 -6.71
C PRO A 28 -2.38 -9.17 -5.23
N ARG A 29 -2.61 -7.90 -4.91
CA ARG A 29 -2.45 -7.36 -3.55
C ARG A 29 -3.61 -6.44 -3.23
N SER A 30 -4.08 -6.50 -1.99
CA SER A 30 -5.08 -5.55 -1.49
C SER A 30 -4.61 -5.00 -0.15
N GLN A 31 -4.77 -3.70 0.10
CA GLN A 31 -4.44 -3.09 1.39
C GLN A 31 -5.56 -2.18 1.89
N LEU A 32 -5.66 -2.05 3.20
CA LEU A 32 -6.56 -1.11 3.86
C LEU A 32 -5.73 0.00 4.54
N ASP A 33 -6.09 1.24 4.25
CA ASP A 33 -5.52 2.44 4.86
C ASP A 33 -6.62 3.21 5.59
N PHE A 34 -6.29 3.79 6.74
CA PHE A 34 -7.22 4.54 7.58
C PHE A 34 -6.68 5.94 7.88
N THR A 35 -7.56 6.92 7.92
CA THR A 35 -7.24 8.30 8.30
C THR A 35 -8.34 8.86 9.20
N ALA A 36 -7.92 9.44 10.32
CA ALA A 36 -8.76 10.15 11.26
C ALA A 36 -8.33 11.61 11.36
N THR A 37 -9.29 12.49 11.56
CA THR A 37 -9.04 13.90 11.91
C THR A 37 -9.96 14.27 13.05
N TYR A 38 -9.40 14.90 14.07
CA TYR A 38 -10.09 15.32 15.27
C TYR A 38 -9.83 16.80 15.51
N ALA A 39 -10.88 17.61 15.56
CA ALA A 39 -10.77 19.03 15.88
C ALA A 39 -10.59 19.18 17.40
N VAL A 40 -9.38 19.52 17.83
CA VAL A 40 -9.03 19.76 19.24
C VAL A 40 -9.59 21.11 19.68
N SER A 41 -9.55 22.10 18.80
CA SER A 41 -10.15 23.43 19.00
C SER A 41 -10.62 24.00 17.66
N LYS A 42 -11.18 25.21 17.67
CA LYS A 42 -11.55 25.93 16.43
C LYS A 42 -10.36 26.21 15.52
N GLN A 43 -9.14 26.21 16.06
CA GLN A 43 -7.92 26.54 15.36
C GLN A 43 -6.96 25.36 15.21
N LEU A 44 -7.19 24.24 15.92
CA LEU A 44 -6.26 23.12 15.97
C LEU A 44 -6.97 21.81 15.65
N SER A 45 -6.40 21.04 14.72
CA SER A 45 -6.84 19.67 14.42
C SER A 45 -5.67 18.69 14.51
N LEU A 46 -5.94 17.52 15.07
CA LEU A 46 -5.05 16.37 15.08
C LEU A 46 -5.44 15.44 13.93
N ILE A 47 -4.46 14.96 13.17
CA ILE A 47 -4.64 14.04 12.05
C ILE A 47 -3.83 12.79 12.36
N GLY A 48 -4.47 11.63 12.30
CA GLY A 48 -3.82 10.32 12.41
C GLY A 48 -4.02 9.52 11.14
N GLN A 49 -2.97 8.86 10.66
CA GLN A 49 -3.04 7.95 9.51
C GLN A 49 -2.35 6.63 9.84
N VAL A 50 -2.96 5.53 9.40
CA VAL A 50 -2.38 4.19 9.47
C VAL A 50 -2.50 3.57 8.08
N SER A 51 -1.37 3.20 7.48
CA SER A 51 -1.33 2.59 6.15
C SER A 51 -0.95 1.12 6.22
N ASN A 52 -1.49 0.32 5.31
CA ASN A 52 -1.29 -1.12 5.20
C ASN A 52 -1.70 -1.92 6.45
N ILE A 53 -2.87 -1.64 7.01
CA ILE A 53 -3.42 -2.31 8.22
C ILE A 53 -3.52 -3.83 8.02
N THR A 54 -3.69 -4.28 6.78
CA THR A 54 -3.77 -5.70 6.41
C THR A 54 -2.42 -6.41 6.36
N HIS A 55 -1.31 -5.70 6.58
CA HIS A 55 0.06 -6.24 6.49
C HIS A 55 0.36 -6.89 5.14
N SER A 56 -0.24 -6.35 4.08
CA SER A 56 -0.14 -6.94 2.75
C SER A 56 1.26 -6.76 2.20
N ARG A 57 1.90 -7.87 1.85
CA ARG A 57 3.24 -7.92 1.26
C ARG A 57 3.20 -7.57 -0.21
N ILE A 58 4.34 -7.20 -0.78
CA ILE A 58 4.51 -7.19 -2.23
C ILE A 58 5.25 -8.47 -2.60
N THR A 59 4.74 -9.17 -3.61
CA THR A 59 5.23 -10.47 -4.06
C THR A 59 5.35 -10.46 -5.58
N SER A 60 6.48 -10.88 -6.12
CA SER A 60 6.61 -11.19 -7.53
C SER A 60 6.63 -12.69 -7.77
N VAL A 61 6.00 -13.09 -8.87
CA VAL A 61 5.91 -14.46 -9.35
C VAL A 61 6.45 -14.55 -10.78
N THR A 62 6.83 -15.75 -11.20
CA THR A 62 7.40 -16.08 -12.50
C THR A 62 6.93 -17.46 -12.94
N GLY A 63 7.48 -17.99 -14.03
CA GLY A 63 7.16 -19.30 -14.57
C GLY A 63 5.98 -19.27 -15.54
N PRO A 64 5.75 -20.39 -16.28
CA PRO A 64 4.70 -20.47 -17.30
C PRO A 64 3.28 -20.27 -16.72
N GLY A 65 3.05 -20.75 -15.48
CA GLY A 65 1.82 -20.53 -14.72
C GLY A 65 1.77 -19.18 -14.00
N GLN A 66 2.87 -18.42 -14.01
CA GLN A 66 3.03 -17.15 -13.33
C GLN A 66 2.63 -17.24 -11.85
N ASP A 67 3.10 -18.30 -11.18
CA ASP A 67 2.79 -18.71 -9.81
C ASP A 67 4.03 -19.15 -9.03
N LEU A 68 5.20 -19.27 -9.70
CA LEU A 68 6.46 -19.58 -9.05
C LEU A 68 6.99 -18.34 -8.32
N LEU A 69 7.19 -18.45 -7.01
CA LEU A 69 7.68 -17.33 -6.19
C LEU A 69 9.08 -16.88 -6.66
N LYS A 70 9.21 -15.60 -6.99
CA LYS A 70 10.51 -14.97 -7.25
C LYS A 70 11.05 -14.24 -6.03
N ASP A 71 10.23 -13.34 -5.47
CA ASP A 71 10.55 -12.55 -4.29
C ASP A 71 9.27 -12.16 -3.53
N SER A 72 9.40 -11.92 -2.23
CA SER A 72 8.32 -11.35 -1.43
C SER A 72 8.92 -10.53 -0.29
N TYR A 73 8.55 -9.26 -0.21
CA TYR A 73 9.06 -8.34 0.81
C TYR A 73 7.94 -7.74 1.65
N SER A 74 8.25 -7.56 2.94
CA SER A 74 7.35 -6.94 3.90
C SER A 74 7.19 -5.45 3.56
N VAL A 75 5.96 -5.01 3.42
CA VAL A 75 5.63 -3.57 3.46
C VAL A 75 5.15 -3.28 4.89
N PRO A 76 5.88 -2.47 5.67
CA PRO A 76 5.50 -2.23 7.06
C PRO A 76 4.17 -1.47 7.13
N THR A 77 3.45 -1.69 8.22
CA THR A 77 2.35 -0.81 8.62
C THR A 77 2.96 0.51 9.05
N THR A 78 2.57 1.61 8.41
CA THR A 78 3.10 2.95 8.72
C THR A 78 2.10 3.74 9.53
N TYR A 79 2.61 4.50 10.50
CA TYR A 79 1.82 5.36 11.36
C TYR A 79 2.27 6.80 11.15
N TRP A 80 1.31 7.70 10.95
CA TRP A 80 1.58 9.12 10.82
C TRP A 80 0.66 9.91 11.75
N VAL A 81 1.24 10.93 12.37
CA VAL A 81 0.51 11.87 13.23
C VAL A 81 0.90 13.28 12.81
N GLY A 82 -0.09 14.13 12.63
CA GLY A 82 0.11 15.52 12.26
C GLY A 82 -0.84 16.46 12.95
N LEU A 83 -0.44 17.73 13.01
CA LEU A 83 -1.24 18.81 13.54
C LEU A 83 -1.51 19.81 12.42
N ARG A 84 -2.73 20.29 12.35
CA ARG A 84 -3.13 21.41 11.50
C ARG A 84 -3.54 22.56 12.39
N PHE A 85 -2.82 23.68 12.29
CA PHE A 85 -3.20 24.95 12.88
C PHE A 85 -3.83 25.85 11.81
N THR A 86 -4.94 26.50 12.14
CA THR A 86 -5.66 27.43 11.26
C THR A 86 -6.10 28.61 12.13
N PRO A 87 -5.30 29.69 12.19
CA PRO A 87 -5.60 30.83 13.04
C PRO A 87 -6.88 31.54 12.55
N THR A 88 -7.68 32.03 13.50
CA THR A 88 -8.80 32.91 13.21
C THR A 88 -8.38 34.34 13.57
N LEU A 89 -8.55 35.27 12.64
CA LEU A 89 -8.37 36.71 12.85
C LEU A 89 -9.39 37.25 13.85
#